data_AF-A0A7C5SFR1-F1
#
_entry.id   AF-A0A7C5SFR1-F1
#
_cell.length_a   1.000
_cell.length_b   1.000
_cell.length_c   1.000
_cell.angle_alpha   90.00
_cell.angle_beta   90.00
_cell.angle_gamma   90.00
#
_symmetry.space_group_name_H-M   'P 1'
#
loop_
_entity.id
_entity.type
_entity.pdbx_description
1 polymer ?
#
loop_
_entity_poly.entity_id
_entity_poly.type
_entity_poly.pdbx_seq_one_letter_code
_entity_poly.pdbx_strand_id
1 'polypeptide(L)' 'MGFLADSLSRIKPSPTIAVTQKARELKAAGRDVISLGAGEPDFD' A
#
# COMPACT_ATOMS: atom_id res chain seq x y z
N MET A 1 -27.11 13.37 0.74
CA MET A 1 -25.98 13.47 1.68
C MET A 1 -25.17 12.18 1.54
N GLY A 2 -23.97 12.24 0.97
CA GLY A 2 -23.12 11.04 0.85
C GLY A 2 -22.70 10.55 2.23
N PHE A 3 -22.56 9.23 2.40
CA PHE A 3 -22.04 8.63 3.63
C PHE A 3 -20.62 9.10 3.96
N LEU A 4 -19.86 9.53 2.95
CA LEU A 4 -18.50 10.03 3.06
C LEU A 4 -18.45 11.55 3.06
N ALA A 5 -17.50 12.10 3.83
CA ALA A 5 -17.24 13.52 3.89
C ALA A 5 -16.62 14.03 2.58
N ASP A 6 -17.03 15.23 2.15
CA ASP A 6 -16.54 15.88 0.93
C ASP A 6 -15.02 16.14 0.96
N SER A 7 -14.45 16.31 2.16
CA SER A 7 -13.00 16.46 2.38
C SER A 7 -12.17 15.26 1.92
N LEU A 8 -12.76 14.06 1.86
CA LEU A 8 -12.08 12.85 1.40
C LEU A 8 -11.66 12.95 -0.06
N SER A 9 -12.41 13.69 -0.89
CA SER A 9 -12.10 13.90 -2.32
C SER A 9 -10.77 14.61 -2.56
N ARG A 10 -10.28 15.37 -1.56
CA ARG A 10 -9.02 16.13 -1.63
C ARG A 10 -7.80 15.29 -1.24
N ILE A 11 -8.01 14.14 -0.61
CA ILE A 11 -6.91 13.26 -0.16
C ILE A 11 -6.44 12.45 -1.35
N LYS A 12 -5.24 12.75 -1.83
CA LYS A 12 -4.60 11.95 -2.89
C LYS A 12 -4.23 10.59 -2.32
N PRO A 13 -4.44 9.49 -3.08
CA PRO A 13 -3.98 8.18 -2.66
C PRO A 13 -2.47 8.20 -2.45
N SER A 14 -2.01 7.62 -1.33
CA SER A 14 -0.59 7.64 -1.00
C SER A 14 0.21 6.78 -1.99
N PRO A 15 1.26 7.33 -2.63
CA PRO A 15 2.09 6.57 -3.56
C PRO A 15 2.85 5.43 -2.88
N THR A 16 3.16 5.56 -1.57
CA THR A 16 3.84 4.49 -0.82
C THR A 16 2.93 3.29 -0.60
N ILE A 17 1.65 3.52 -0.29
CA ILE A 17 0.65 2.46 -0.10
C ILE A 17 0.41 1.71 -1.41
N ALA A 18 0.38 2.42 -2.55
CA ALA A 18 0.18 1.80 -3.86
C ALA A 18 1.33 0.85 -4.23
N VAL A 19 2.59 1.22 -3.93
CA VAL A 19 3.75 0.36 -4.19
C VAL A 19 3.74 -0.87 -3.27
N THR A 20 3.43 -0.69 -1.98
CA THR A 20 3.32 -1.81 -1.03
C THR A 20 2.20 -2.78 -1.40
N GLN A 21 1.03 -2.29 -1.84
CA GLN A 21 -0.05 -3.15 -2.31
C GLN A 21 0.37 -3.95 -3.54
N LYS A 22 0.97 -3.30 -4.54
CA LYS A 22 1.44 -3.96 -5.76
C LYS A 22 2.52 -5.02 -5.48
N ALA A 23 3.44 -4.74 -4.56
CA ALA A 23 4.44 -5.72 -4.12
C ALA A 23 3.80 -6.95 -3.44
N ARG A 24 2.77 -6.74 -2.60
CA ARG A 24 2.01 -7.83 -1.97
C ARG A 24 1.20 -8.64 -2.99
N GLU A 25 0.56 -7.98 -3.96
CA GLU A 25 -0.17 -8.65 -5.05
C GLU A 25 0.76 -9.53 -5.90
N LEU A 26 1.94 -9.01 -6.25
CA LEU A 26 2.94 -9.77 -7.01
C LEU A 26 3.48 -10.96 -6.19
N LYS A 27 3.71 -10.80 -4.89
CA LYS A 27 4.08 -11.90 -3.99
C LYS A 27 2.97 -12.96 -3.91
N ALA A 28 1.71 -12.53 -3.82
CA ALA A 28 0.54 -13.43 -3.82
C ALA A 28 0.35 -14.16 -5.16
N ALA A 29 0.73 -13.53 -6.27
CA ALA A 29 0.74 -14.15 -7.59
C ALA A 29 1.90 -15.15 -7.81
N GLY A 30 2.64 -15.51 -6.75
CA GLY A 30 3.75 -16.45 -6.79
C GLY A 30 5.03 -15.89 -7.40
N ARG A 31 5.14 -14.55 -7.55
CA ARG A 31 6.37 -13.88 -7.97
C ARG A 31 7.27 -13.71 -6.76
N ASP A 32 8.56 -14.00 -6.91
CA ASP A 32 9.54 -13.73 -5.87
C ASP A 32 9.79 -12.21 -5.78
N VAL A 33 9.26 -11.57 -4.72
CA VAL A 33 9.32 -10.12 -4.52
C VAL A 33 9.95 -9.82 -3.17
N ILE A 34 11.12 -9.18 -3.21
CA ILE A 34 11.83 -8.68 -2.02
C ILE A 34 11.43 -7.22 -1.80
N SER A 35 10.63 -6.97 -0.77
CA SER A 35 10.20 -5.61 -0.42
C SER A 35 11.22 -4.92 0.50
N LEU A 36 12.15 -4.16 -0.09
CA LEU A 36 13.16 -3.34 0.64
C LEU A 36 12.60 -2.00 1.16
N GLY A 37 11.29 -1.83 1.17
CA GLY A 37 10.60 -0.59 1.59
C GLY A 37 10.00 -0.65 2.98
N ALA A 38 10.14 -1.76 3.71
CA ALA A 38 9.73 -1.84 5.10
C ALA A 38 10.72 -1.02 5.93
N GLY A 39 10.27 0.13 6.44
CA GLY A 39 11.05 0.97 7.37
C GLY A 39 11.07 0.44 8.80
N GLU A 40 10.49 -0.74 9.02
CA GLU A 40 10.39 -1.40 10.32
C GLU A 40 11.32 -2.62 10.29
N PRO A 41 12.22 -2.77 11.29
CA PRO A 41 13.10 -3.93 11.37
C PRO A 41 12.28 -5.20 11.67
N ASP A 42 12.50 -6.22 10.85
CA ASP A 42 11.98 -7.57 11.04
C ASP A 42 12.93 -8.30 12.01
N PHE A 43 12.45 -8.65 13.20
CA PHE A 43 13.23 -9.28 14.27
C PHE A 43 12.66 -10.67 14.67
N ASP A 44 12.03 -11.38 13.73
CA ASP A 44 11.65 -12.80 13.90
C ASP A 44 12.81 -13.75 13.53
#